data_AF-A0A183LH75-F1
#
_entry.id   AF-A0A183LH75-F1
#
_cell.length_a   1.000
_cell.length_b   1.000
_cell.length_c   1.000
_cell.angle_alpha   90.00
_cell.angle_beta   90.00
_cell.angle_gamma   90.00
#
_symmetry.space_group_name_H-M   'P 1'
#
loop_
_entity.id
_entity.type
_entity.pdbx_description
1 polymer ?
#
loop_
_entity_poly.entity_id
_entity_poly.type
_entity_poly.pdbx_seq_one_letter_code
_entity_poly.pdbx_strand_id
1 'polypeptide(L)'
;MSRVYDMELLHVKSNKILRAKKQLSPEFKDASVRFTLEEYQGDESWFIIQPSYKHKQIGDPVVIGDKVTLFACRAGCALNIKQLHSNTKQHKLISDTNHHEINNNNNNNNNNNTSWQINLYLSYQDNLEHILKGGDIIRLFHSEAEKFLTCDAYENELHVFLRTTFRAATTTARSSKALWEVEVIHSDCRRTGAGHWNSLFRLKHLITGLYLCPKVIKINNKSGEQGAFCKQDQDDGCIESFLTLSKEPTYETVFEMDSTSHYKESDGFIPNNAFVRICHTASRMWIKASEIPIDTDADKPIMYKVTTTLRQLNLSVFDA
;
A
#
# COMPACT_ATOMS: atom_id res chain seq x y z
N MET A 1 -10.43 26.83 -33.42
CA MET A 1 -9.75 26.72 -32.11
C MET A 1 -9.77 25.25 -31.71
N SER A 2 -8.73 24.49 -32.09
CA SER A 2 -8.58 23.10 -31.66
C SER A 2 -8.29 23.09 -30.17
N ARG A 3 -9.18 22.51 -29.36
CA ARG A 3 -8.87 22.22 -27.95
C ARG A 3 -7.74 21.19 -27.97
N VAL A 4 -6.52 21.66 -27.75
CA VAL A 4 -5.39 20.76 -27.52
C VAL A 4 -5.57 20.26 -26.09
N TYR A 5 -5.86 18.96 -25.95
CA TYR A 5 -5.96 18.31 -24.66
C TYR A 5 -4.54 18.00 -24.16
N ASP A 6 -3.82 19.05 -23.79
CA ASP A 6 -2.51 18.92 -23.16
C ASP A 6 -2.72 18.49 -21.71
N MET A 7 -1.94 17.49 -21.27
CA MET A 7 -1.99 16.96 -19.91
C MET A 7 -0.60 16.77 -19.35
N GLU A 8 -0.50 16.82 -18.03
CA GLU A 8 0.72 16.53 -17.28
C GLU A 8 0.57 15.20 -16.53
N LEU A 9 1.69 14.47 -16.41
CA LEU A 9 1.73 13.21 -15.68
C LEU A 9 2.50 13.41 -14.37
N LEU A 10 1.76 13.45 -13.26
CA LEU A 10 2.32 13.53 -11.92
C LEU A 10 2.54 12.13 -11.36
N HIS A 11 3.76 11.85 -10.91
CA HIS A 11 4.06 10.64 -10.16
C HIS A 11 3.73 10.86 -8.67
N VAL A 12 2.61 10.28 -8.23
CA VAL A 12 2.01 10.48 -6.89
C VAL A 12 3.02 10.26 -5.74
N LYS A 13 3.83 9.20 -5.81
CA LYS A 13 4.73 8.83 -4.69
C LYS A 13 5.92 9.78 -4.52
N SER A 14 6.50 10.27 -5.61
CA SER A 14 7.61 11.23 -5.52
C SER A 14 7.14 12.68 -5.55
N ASN A 15 5.86 12.91 -5.87
CA ASN A 15 5.29 14.23 -6.15
C ASN A 15 6.10 14.99 -7.23
N LYS A 16 6.52 14.28 -8.30
CA LYS A 16 7.32 14.83 -9.40
C LYS A 16 6.61 14.62 -10.73
N ILE A 17 6.79 15.56 -11.65
CA ILE A 17 6.15 15.58 -12.95
C ILE A 17 7.08 14.94 -13.98
N LEU A 18 6.53 14.12 -14.86
CA LEU A 18 7.25 13.53 -15.99
C LEU A 18 7.57 14.62 -17.03
N ARG A 19 8.82 14.65 -17.49
CA ARG A 19 9.30 15.61 -18.49
C ARG A 19 10.08 14.92 -19.59
N ALA A 20 9.98 15.46 -20.80
CA ALA A 20 10.68 14.96 -21.97
C ALA A 20 11.78 15.95 -22.40
N LYS A 21 13.01 15.75 -21.94
CA LYS A 21 14.14 16.63 -22.25
C LYS A 21 14.83 16.20 -23.54
N LYS A 22 14.96 17.13 -24.49
CA LYS A 22 15.80 16.93 -25.67
C LYS A 22 17.26 17.06 -25.26
N GLN A 23 18.00 15.96 -25.29
CA GLN A 23 19.44 15.97 -25.11
C GLN A 23 20.11 15.90 -26.48
N LEU A 24 20.89 16.93 -26.79
CA LEU A 24 21.85 16.87 -27.89
C LEU A 24 22.98 15.93 -27.44
N SER A 25 23.03 14.74 -28.03
CA SER A 25 24.15 13.82 -27.83
C SER A 25 25.36 14.39 -28.57
N PRO A 26 26.52 14.65 -27.91
CA PRO A 26 27.68 15.23 -28.58
C PRO A 26 28.28 14.33 -29.67
N GLU A 27 28.10 13.01 -29.56
CA GLU A 27 28.77 12.00 -30.37
C GLU A 27 27.94 11.49 -31.57
N PHE A 28 26.62 11.68 -31.53
CA PHE A 28 25.71 11.28 -32.59
C PHE A 28 24.87 12.50 -32.98
N LYS A 29 24.83 12.86 -34.26
CA LYS A 29 24.07 14.00 -34.81
C LYS A 29 22.54 13.87 -34.68
N ASP A 30 22.06 13.04 -33.77
CA ASP A 30 20.65 12.84 -33.48
C ASP A 30 20.32 13.34 -32.08
N ALA A 31 19.31 14.21 -32.01
CA ALA A 31 18.71 14.61 -30.75
C ALA A 31 18.02 13.39 -30.14
N SER A 32 18.48 12.95 -28.97
CA SER A 32 17.81 11.91 -28.18
C SER A 32 16.89 12.58 -27.17
N VAL A 33 15.76 11.95 -26.87
CA VAL A 33 14.83 12.45 -25.84
C VAL A 33 14.92 11.53 -24.63
N ARG A 34 15.24 12.13 -23.48
CA ARG A 34 15.27 11.45 -22.18
C ARG A 34 14.08 11.89 -21.35
N PHE A 35 13.40 10.92 -20.74
CA PHE A 35 12.30 11.20 -19.82
C PHE A 35 12.80 11.22 -18.38
N THR A 36 12.50 12.30 -17.64
CA THR A 36 12.93 12.50 -16.24
C THR A 36 11.75 12.90 -15.35
N LEU A 37 11.82 12.59 -14.06
CA LEU A 37 10.87 13.05 -13.04
C LEU A 37 11.46 14.25 -12.31
N GLU A 38 10.80 15.41 -12.41
CA GLU A 38 11.30 16.67 -11.85
C GLU A 38 10.24 17.41 -11.02
N GLU A 39 10.68 18.24 -10.09
CA GLU A 39 9.80 19.01 -9.19
C GLU A 39 9.24 20.27 -9.87
N TYR A 40 9.97 20.83 -10.83
CA TYR A 40 9.58 22.07 -11.50
C TYR A 40 8.78 21.81 -12.78
N GLN A 41 7.62 22.45 -12.86
CA GLN A 41 6.85 22.59 -14.09
C GLN A 41 7.65 23.41 -15.11
N GLY A 42 7.70 22.91 -16.34
CA GLY A 42 8.28 23.63 -17.47
C GLY A 42 7.70 23.06 -18.75
N ASP A 43 7.77 23.81 -19.85
CA ASP A 43 7.04 23.53 -21.09
C ASP A 43 7.26 22.12 -21.70
N GLU A 44 8.23 21.36 -21.23
CA GLU A 44 8.51 19.97 -21.64
C GLU A 44 7.70 18.92 -20.85
N SER A 45 6.77 19.33 -19.99
CA SER A 45 5.87 18.45 -19.21
C SER A 45 4.55 18.12 -19.93
N TRP A 46 4.26 18.76 -21.07
CA TRP A 46 3.00 18.57 -21.79
C TRP A 46 3.00 17.29 -22.64
N PHE A 47 2.01 16.44 -22.39
CA PHE A 47 1.73 15.22 -23.13
C PHE A 47 0.33 15.27 -23.75
N ILE A 48 0.16 14.55 -24.87
CA ILE A 48 -1.13 14.25 -25.50
C ILE A 48 -1.32 12.74 -25.51
N ILE A 49 -2.50 12.29 -25.11
CA ILE A 49 -2.94 10.91 -25.29
C ILE A 49 -3.40 10.72 -26.75
N GLN A 50 -2.76 9.79 -27.44
CA GLN A 50 -3.17 9.36 -28.77
C GLN A 50 -3.74 7.95 -28.71
N PRO A 51 -4.93 7.68 -29.28
CA PRO A 51 -5.45 6.33 -29.32
C PRO A 51 -4.56 5.43 -30.17
N SER A 52 -4.23 4.24 -29.68
CA SER A 52 -3.50 3.25 -30.49
C SER A 52 -4.42 2.50 -31.47
N TYR A 53 -5.74 2.55 -31.25
CA TYR A 53 -6.73 1.90 -32.10
C TYR A 53 -7.14 2.77 -33.29
N LYS A 54 -7.21 2.17 -34.49
CA LYS A 54 -7.60 2.87 -35.73
C LYS A 54 -9.03 3.42 -35.75
N HIS A 55 -9.91 2.88 -34.90
CA HIS A 55 -11.33 3.29 -34.85
C HIS A 55 -11.60 4.45 -33.88
N LYS A 56 -10.58 4.90 -33.13
CA LYS A 56 -10.66 6.08 -32.26
C LYS A 56 -9.80 7.20 -32.82
N GLN A 57 -10.22 8.44 -32.60
CA GLN A 57 -9.51 9.63 -33.04
C GLN A 57 -9.18 10.55 -31.86
N ILE A 58 -8.23 11.45 -32.05
CA ILE A 58 -7.87 12.46 -31.03
C ILE A 58 -9.11 13.34 -30.80
N GLY A 59 -9.56 13.41 -29.54
CA GLY A 59 -10.77 14.11 -29.13
C GLY A 59 -11.91 13.18 -28.71
N ASP A 60 -11.83 11.90 -29.03
CA ASP A 60 -12.76 10.89 -28.51
C ASP A 60 -12.52 10.66 -27.00
N PRO A 61 -13.56 10.35 -26.21
CA PRO A 61 -13.39 10.01 -24.81
C PRO A 61 -12.55 8.73 -24.67
N VAL A 62 -11.55 8.80 -23.80
CA VAL A 62 -10.69 7.66 -23.45
C VAL A 62 -11.40 6.81 -22.40
N VAL A 63 -11.49 5.50 -22.64
CA VAL A 63 -12.17 4.55 -21.77
C VAL A 63 -11.14 3.74 -20.99
N ILE A 64 -11.47 3.36 -19.75
CA ILE A 64 -10.61 2.52 -18.91
C ILE A 64 -10.33 1.20 -19.63
N GLY A 65 -9.05 0.81 -19.66
CA GLY A 65 -8.58 -0.38 -20.37
C GLY A 65 -8.15 -0.13 -21.82
N ASP A 66 -8.35 1.07 -22.35
CA ASP A 66 -7.86 1.45 -23.69
C ASP A 66 -6.33 1.42 -23.75
N LYS A 67 -5.82 1.03 -24.93
CA LYS A 67 -4.42 1.16 -25.30
C LYS A 67 -4.18 2.51 -25.98
N VAL A 68 -3.23 3.26 -25.45
CA VAL A 68 -2.89 4.60 -25.91
C VAL A 68 -1.38 4.76 -26.08
N THR A 69 -0.99 5.78 -26.84
CA THR A 69 0.39 6.23 -26.96
C THR A 69 0.47 7.62 -26.33
N LEU A 70 1.44 7.82 -25.43
CA LEU A 70 1.69 9.11 -24.79
C LEU A 70 2.69 9.89 -25.63
N PHE A 71 2.26 11.01 -26.22
CA PHE A 71 3.09 11.83 -27.09
C PHE A 71 3.54 13.11 -26.37
N ALA A 72 4.84 13.35 -26.27
CA ALA A 72 5.39 14.55 -25.67
C ALA A 72 5.41 15.70 -26.68
N CYS A 73 4.60 16.74 -26.42
CA CYS A 73 4.30 17.79 -27.39
C CYS A 73 5.55 18.55 -27.86
N ARG A 74 6.39 19.00 -26.92
CA ARG A 74 7.62 19.75 -27.24
C ARG A 74 8.76 18.88 -27.72
N ALA A 75 8.84 17.66 -27.20
CA ALA A 75 9.85 16.69 -27.61
C ALA A 75 9.60 16.16 -29.03
N GLY A 76 8.35 16.11 -29.47
CA GLY A 76 7.96 15.59 -30.78
C GLY A 76 8.12 14.07 -30.87
N CYS A 77 8.06 13.36 -29.75
CA CYS A 77 8.25 11.92 -29.69
C CYS A 77 7.23 11.23 -28.76
N ALA A 78 6.99 9.94 -29.00
CA ALA A 78 6.20 9.11 -28.11
C ALA A 78 7.06 8.60 -26.94
N LEU A 79 6.44 8.46 -25.77
CA LEU A 79 7.01 7.80 -24.60
C LEU A 79 7.19 6.31 -24.90
N ASN A 80 8.43 5.90 -25.18
CA ASN A 80 8.78 4.53 -25.49
C ASN A 80 9.73 3.96 -24.44
N ILE A 81 9.36 2.83 -23.83
CA ILE A 81 10.29 2.04 -23.03
C ILE A 81 11.22 1.32 -24.01
N LYS A 82 12.50 1.72 -24.08
CA LYS A 82 13.53 0.90 -24.74
C LYS A 82 14.14 0.00 -23.67
N GLN A 83 14.00 -1.31 -23.83
CA GLN A 83 14.82 -2.24 -23.09
C GLN A 83 16.27 -2.07 -23.58
N LEU A 84 17.12 -1.44 -22.77
CA LEU A 84 18.56 -1.49 -22.98
C LEU A 84 18.97 -2.96 -22.89
N HIS A 85 19.20 -3.61 -24.04
CA HIS A 85 19.94 -4.86 -24.04
C HIS A 85 21.32 -4.55 -23.48
N SER A 86 21.69 -5.28 -22.43
CA SER A 86 22.97 -5.27 -21.73
C SER A 86 24.12 -5.73 -22.62
N ASN A 87 24.30 -5.11 -23.79
CA ASN A 87 25.33 -5.45 -24.76
C ASN A 87 25.71 -4.22 -25.58
N THR A 88 26.33 -3.23 -24.95
CA THR A 88 27.56 -2.61 -25.46
C THR A 88 28.25 -1.83 -24.34
N LYS A 89 29.57 -1.88 -24.34
CA LYS A 89 30.46 -1.62 -23.21
C LYS A 89 30.56 -0.12 -22.84
N GLN A 90 30.84 0.11 -21.55
CA GLN A 90 31.38 1.32 -20.89
C GLN A 90 30.34 2.43 -20.61
N HIS A 91 29.98 2.78 -19.36
CA HIS A 91 30.73 2.82 -18.11
C HIS A 91 29.93 2.24 -16.92
N LYS A 92 30.63 1.49 -16.06
CA LYS A 92 30.17 1.02 -14.75
C LYS A 92 29.79 2.20 -13.84
N LEU A 93 28.52 2.26 -13.44
CA LEU A 93 28.19 2.58 -12.05
C LEU A 93 27.44 1.37 -11.47
N ILE A 94 28.02 0.85 -10.40
CA ILE A 94 27.60 -0.36 -9.69
C ILE A 94 26.46 0.06 -8.77
N SER A 95 25.22 -0.14 -9.21
CA SER A 95 24.08 -0.51 -8.37
C SER A 95 22.86 -0.71 -9.27
N ASP A 96 22.18 -1.82 -9.04
CA ASP A 96 20.80 -2.12 -9.39
C ASP A 96 20.49 -2.71 -10.78
N THR A 97 20.24 -4.01 -10.68
CA THR A 97 19.57 -4.96 -11.55
C THR A 97 18.43 -4.34 -12.39
N ASN A 98 18.51 -4.51 -13.72
CA ASN A 98 17.41 -4.33 -14.69
C ASN A 98 16.69 -2.96 -14.71
N HIS A 99 17.43 -1.87 -14.90
CA HIS A 99 16.82 -0.60 -15.30
C HIS A 99 16.48 -0.61 -16.79
N HIS A 100 15.18 -0.55 -17.13
CA HIS A 100 14.73 -0.18 -18.47
C HIS A 100 14.65 1.34 -18.55
N GLU A 101 15.70 1.99 -19.05
CA GLU A 101 15.65 3.44 -19.28
C GLU A 101 14.75 3.78 -20.48
N ILE A 102 13.93 4.82 -20.32
CA ILE A 102 13.08 5.34 -21.38
C ILE A 102 13.93 6.28 -22.23
N ASN A 103 14.48 5.78 -23.34
CA ASN A 103 15.33 6.55 -24.24
C ASN A 103 14.91 6.37 -25.70
N ASN A 104 14.87 7.45 -26.50
CA ASN A 104 14.56 7.37 -27.93
C ASN A 104 15.77 7.76 -28.80
N ASN A 105 16.41 6.76 -29.42
CA ASN A 105 17.31 6.95 -30.57
C ASN A 105 16.52 6.78 -31.88
N ASN A 106 16.61 7.77 -32.76
CA ASN A 106 15.90 7.84 -34.05
C ASN A 106 16.51 6.98 -35.18
N ASN A 107 17.57 6.22 -34.94
CA ASN A 107 18.19 5.43 -36.00
C ASN A 107 17.74 3.96 -36.02
N ASN A 108 17.05 3.66 -37.12
CA ASN A 108 16.87 2.37 -37.80
C ASN A 108 16.00 1.28 -37.14
N ASN A 109 14.88 1.03 -37.83
CA ASN A 109 14.27 -0.28 -38.10
C ASN A 109 13.87 -1.16 -36.92
N ASN A 110 13.05 -0.64 -36.01
CA ASN A 110 11.95 -1.42 -35.46
C ASN A 110 10.87 -0.46 -34.96
N ASN A 111 9.68 -0.56 -35.55
CA ASN A 111 8.47 0.11 -35.09
C ASN A 111 8.07 -0.46 -33.71
N ASN A 112 8.80 -0.09 -32.66
CA ASN A 112 8.42 -0.36 -31.29
C ASN A 112 7.38 0.69 -30.90
N ASN A 113 6.18 0.56 -31.45
CA ASN A 113 5.04 1.35 -31.03
C ASN A 113 4.62 0.84 -29.64
N THR A 114 5.23 1.37 -28.58
CA THR A 114 4.83 0.99 -27.24
C THR A 114 3.42 1.52 -26.97
N SER A 115 2.53 0.61 -26.58
CA SER A 115 1.16 0.96 -26.21
C SER A 115 1.04 0.87 -24.70
N TRP A 116 0.51 1.92 -24.09
CA TRP A 116 0.23 2.04 -22.68
C TRP A 116 -1.24 1.73 -22.44
N GLN A 117 -1.54 0.83 -21.50
CA GLN A 117 -2.92 0.59 -21.10
C GLN A 117 -3.25 1.43 -19.88
N ILE A 118 -4.27 2.28 -19.98
CA ILE A 118 -4.73 3.09 -18.84
C ILE A 118 -5.67 2.24 -17.97
N ASN A 119 -5.30 2.06 -16.70
CA ASN A 119 -6.15 1.41 -15.71
C ASN A 119 -6.55 2.43 -14.63
N LEU A 120 -7.79 2.36 -14.16
CA LEU A 120 -8.26 3.22 -13.09
C LEU A 120 -7.76 2.68 -11.75
N TYR A 121 -6.96 3.49 -11.04
CA TYR A 121 -6.56 3.19 -9.68
C TYR A 121 -7.57 3.72 -8.66
N LEU A 122 -7.87 5.02 -8.69
CA LEU A 122 -8.82 5.68 -7.78
C LEU A 122 -9.70 6.64 -8.59
N SER A 123 -11.01 6.65 -8.33
CA SER A 123 -11.92 7.62 -8.95
C SER A 123 -11.64 9.03 -8.43
N TYR A 124 -11.76 10.03 -9.30
CA TYR A 124 -11.66 11.44 -8.88
C TYR A 124 -12.70 11.81 -7.81
N GLN A 125 -13.92 11.25 -7.93
CA GLN A 125 -15.00 11.49 -6.96
C GLN A 125 -14.70 10.91 -5.58
N ASP A 126 -13.96 9.80 -5.55
CA ASP A 126 -13.56 9.10 -4.32
C ASP A 126 -12.29 9.70 -3.71
N ASN A 127 -11.58 10.58 -4.43
CA ASN A 127 -10.35 11.20 -3.98
C ASN A 127 -10.59 12.43 -3.09
N LEU A 128 -11.33 12.24 -2.00
CA LEU A 128 -11.57 13.29 -1.01
C LEU A 128 -10.44 13.32 0.03
N GLU A 129 -10.02 14.49 0.49
CA GLU A 129 -8.88 14.61 1.43
C GLU A 129 -9.23 14.21 2.88
N HIS A 130 -10.51 14.27 3.25
CA HIS A 130 -10.99 14.08 4.62
C HIS A 130 -11.45 12.66 4.93
N ILE A 131 -11.32 11.74 3.98
CA ILE A 131 -11.73 10.33 4.11
C ILE A 131 -10.53 9.42 3.91
N LEU A 132 -10.60 8.24 4.53
CA LEU A 132 -9.64 7.18 4.34
C LEU A 132 -9.76 6.60 2.93
N LYS A 133 -8.64 6.47 2.23
CA LYS A 133 -8.57 5.89 0.88
C LYS A 133 -7.49 4.83 0.82
N GLY A 134 -7.61 3.89 -0.12
CA GLY A 134 -6.50 2.96 -0.34
C GLY A 134 -5.30 3.67 -0.96
N GLY A 135 -4.11 3.32 -0.47
CA GLY A 135 -2.85 4.02 -0.70
C GLY A 135 -2.47 4.99 0.42
N ASP A 136 -3.41 5.33 1.33
CA ASP A 136 -3.09 6.17 2.49
C ASP A 136 -2.20 5.43 3.48
N ILE A 137 -1.33 6.19 4.13
CA ILE A 137 -0.38 5.68 5.12
C ILE A 137 -0.83 6.16 6.50
N ILE A 138 -1.26 5.22 7.34
CA ILE A 138 -1.81 5.48 8.67
C ILE A 138 -0.88 4.97 9.78
N ARG A 139 -1.16 5.42 11.00
CA ARG A 139 -0.60 4.84 12.24
C ARG A 139 -1.75 4.41 13.13
N LEU A 140 -1.81 3.13 13.45
CA LEU A 140 -2.85 2.61 14.34
C LEU A 140 -2.45 2.88 15.79
N PHE A 141 -3.15 3.82 16.44
CA PHE A 141 -2.96 4.15 17.85
C PHE A 141 -4.05 3.52 18.70
N HIS A 142 -3.66 2.63 19.62
CA HIS A 142 -4.59 2.02 20.56
C HIS A 142 -4.92 3.00 21.68
N SER A 143 -6.18 3.41 21.82
CA SER A 143 -6.59 4.46 22.75
C SER A 143 -6.44 4.07 24.23
N GLU A 144 -6.93 2.90 24.63
CA GLU A 144 -6.92 2.48 26.05
C GLU A 144 -5.52 2.13 26.57
N ALA A 145 -4.73 1.39 25.78
CA ALA A 145 -3.34 1.09 26.12
C ALA A 145 -2.37 2.25 25.85
N GLU A 146 -2.82 3.32 25.20
CA GLU A 146 -2.03 4.46 24.71
C GLU A 146 -0.74 4.04 24.01
N LYS A 147 -0.82 3.13 23.03
CA LYS A 147 0.36 2.56 22.34
C LYS A 147 0.15 2.51 20.83
N PHE A 148 1.23 2.68 20.06
CA PHE A 148 1.18 2.49 18.62
C PHE A 148 1.44 1.03 18.24
N LEU A 149 0.69 0.55 17.24
CA LEU A 149 0.95 -0.74 16.60
C LEU A 149 2.19 -0.62 15.72
N THR A 150 3.25 -1.35 16.09
CA THR A 150 4.55 -1.30 15.43
C THR A 150 4.98 -2.68 14.96
N CYS A 151 5.82 -2.71 13.94
CA CYS A 151 6.49 -3.90 13.47
C CYS A 151 8.01 -3.70 13.53
N ASP A 152 8.71 -4.63 14.19
CA ASP A 152 10.17 -4.59 14.28
C ASP A 152 10.76 -6.00 14.34
N ALA A 153 12.06 -6.10 14.02
CA ALA A 153 12.80 -7.33 14.20
C ALA A 153 13.28 -7.46 15.65
N TYR A 154 12.99 -8.59 16.28
CA TYR A 154 13.48 -9.00 17.60
C TYR A 154 13.90 -10.47 17.51
N GLU A 155 15.08 -10.83 18.04
CA GLU A 155 15.63 -12.20 17.94
C GLU A 155 15.66 -12.79 16.51
N ASN A 156 16.00 -11.96 15.51
CA ASN A 156 15.98 -12.31 14.07
C ASN A 156 14.61 -12.66 13.47
N GLU A 157 13.51 -12.51 14.21
CA GLU A 157 12.16 -12.66 13.70
C GLU A 157 11.42 -11.31 13.69
N LEU A 158 10.51 -11.13 12.72
CA LEU A 158 9.67 -9.94 12.66
C LEU A 158 8.44 -10.12 13.54
N HIS A 159 8.27 -9.23 14.51
CA HIS A 159 7.13 -9.24 15.41
C HIS A 159 6.26 -8.00 15.22
N VAL A 160 4.95 -8.18 15.37
CA VAL A 160 3.96 -7.11 15.46
C VAL A 160 3.56 -6.95 16.91
N PHE A 161 3.71 -5.74 17.45
CA PHE A 161 3.48 -5.47 18.87
C PHE A 161 3.05 -4.02 19.12
N LEU A 162 2.41 -3.80 20.26
CA LEU A 162 2.16 -2.48 20.80
C LEU A 162 3.39 -2.00 21.57
N ARG A 163 3.93 -0.86 21.14
CA ARG A 163 5.15 -0.32 21.73
C ARG A 163 4.85 0.68 22.85
N THR A 164 5.36 0.41 24.04
CA THR A 164 5.38 1.40 25.12
C THR A 164 6.44 2.47 24.86
N THR A 165 6.07 3.74 25.07
CA THR A 165 7.01 4.87 25.01
C THR A 165 6.98 5.63 26.33
N PHE A 166 8.13 6.13 26.76
CA PHE A 166 8.28 6.90 27.99
C PHE A 166 8.20 8.41 27.74
N ARG A 167 7.49 8.84 26.71
CA ARG A 167 7.26 10.26 26.40
C ARG A 167 6.07 10.79 27.20
N ALA A 168 6.10 12.07 27.55
CA ALA A 168 5.01 12.73 28.29
C ALA A 168 3.66 12.73 27.54
N ALA A 169 3.68 12.66 26.21
CA ALA A 169 2.49 12.50 25.38
C ALA A 169 2.75 11.42 24.32
N THR A 170 2.10 10.26 24.48
CA THR A 170 2.33 9.10 23.60
C THR A 170 1.99 9.38 22.16
N THR A 171 0.94 10.17 21.89
CA THR A 171 0.49 10.58 20.54
C THR A 171 1.56 11.33 19.73
N THR A 172 2.56 11.91 20.38
CA THR A 172 3.68 12.61 19.72
C THR A 172 4.76 11.66 19.21
N ALA A 173 4.73 10.39 19.61
CA ALA A 173 5.73 9.40 19.23
C ALA A 173 5.62 9.05 17.75
N ARG A 174 6.50 9.64 16.94
CA ARG A 174 6.60 9.36 15.50
C ARG A 174 7.68 8.31 15.24
N SER A 175 7.26 7.09 14.94
CA SER A 175 8.15 6.04 14.44
C SER A 175 7.81 5.70 12.99
N SER A 176 8.83 5.45 12.17
CA SER A 176 8.67 4.89 10.83
C SER A 176 8.22 3.42 10.86
N LYS A 177 8.51 2.70 11.95
CA LYS A 177 8.13 1.29 12.19
C LYS A 177 6.65 1.09 12.56
N ALA A 178 5.88 2.17 12.60
CA ALA A 178 4.46 2.18 12.91
C ALA A 178 3.59 2.55 11.69
N LEU A 179 4.19 2.64 10.50
CA LEU A 179 3.52 3.08 9.28
C LEU A 179 2.89 1.90 8.56
N TRP A 180 1.59 1.99 8.29
CA TRP A 180 0.80 0.98 7.60
C TRP A 180 0.13 1.61 6.37
N GLU A 181 0.41 1.04 5.19
CA GLU A 181 -0.28 1.33 3.94
C GLU A 181 -1.63 0.61 3.95
N VAL A 182 -2.71 1.37 3.78
CA VAL A 182 -4.07 0.84 3.70
C VAL A 182 -4.37 0.43 2.27
N GLU A 183 -4.83 -0.80 2.07
CA GLU A 183 -5.36 -1.24 0.78
C GLU A 183 -6.85 -1.51 0.93
N VAL A 184 -7.67 -0.77 0.19
CA VAL A 184 -9.12 -1.02 0.10
C VAL A 184 -9.33 -2.07 -0.97
N ILE A 185 -9.86 -3.22 -0.58
CA ILE A 185 -10.08 -4.35 -1.49
C ILE A 185 -11.27 -4.03 -2.39
N HIS A 186 -11.01 -4.01 -3.69
CA HIS A 186 -12.01 -3.91 -4.74
C HIS A 186 -12.16 -5.25 -5.48
N SER A 187 -13.25 -5.44 -6.22
CA SER A 187 -13.43 -6.58 -7.14
C SER A 187 -12.32 -6.70 -8.18
N ASP A 188 -11.67 -5.57 -8.50
CA ASP A 188 -10.66 -5.46 -9.55
C ASP A 188 -9.32 -5.29 -8.86
N CYS A 189 -8.39 -6.22 -9.05
CA CYS A 189 -7.10 -6.21 -8.34
C CYS A 189 -6.20 -4.99 -8.63
N ARG A 190 -6.53 -4.17 -9.65
CA ARG A 190 -5.75 -2.99 -10.05
C ARG A 190 -6.37 -1.68 -9.54
N ARG A 191 -7.54 -1.77 -8.92
CA ARG A 191 -8.32 -0.65 -8.46
C ARG A 191 -8.33 -0.62 -6.94
N THR A 192 -8.30 0.59 -6.42
CA THR A 192 -8.60 0.92 -5.05
C THR A 192 -9.82 1.85 -5.01
N GLY A 193 -10.34 2.10 -3.82
CA GLY A 193 -11.45 3.01 -3.60
C GLY A 193 -11.24 3.87 -2.37
N ALA A 194 -12.23 4.74 -2.15
CA ALA A 194 -12.48 5.29 -0.83
C ALA A 194 -12.88 4.17 0.13
N GLY A 195 -12.48 4.29 1.39
CA GLY A 195 -12.83 3.37 2.46
C GLY A 195 -14.24 3.67 2.97
N HIS A 196 -15.15 2.72 2.78
CA HIS A 196 -16.46 2.71 3.42
C HIS A 196 -16.44 1.79 4.64
N TRP A 197 -17.40 1.95 5.56
CA TRP A 197 -17.53 1.06 6.74
C TRP A 197 -17.78 -0.41 6.37
N ASN A 198 -18.37 -0.68 5.20
CA ASN A 198 -18.61 -2.03 4.68
C ASN A 198 -17.46 -2.54 3.78
N SER A 199 -16.40 -1.75 3.61
CA SER A 199 -15.26 -2.15 2.79
C SER A 199 -14.37 -3.16 3.51
N LEU A 200 -13.66 -3.94 2.70
CA LEU A 200 -12.65 -4.87 3.18
C LEU A 200 -11.28 -4.22 3.02
N PHE A 201 -10.42 -4.36 4.03
CA PHE A 201 -9.13 -3.71 4.10
C PHE A 201 -7.99 -4.73 4.24
N ARG A 202 -6.84 -4.43 3.65
CA ARG A 202 -5.56 -4.99 4.06
C ARG A 202 -4.68 -3.91 4.64
N LEU A 203 -3.88 -4.28 5.63
CA LEU A 203 -2.92 -3.41 6.27
C LEU A 203 -1.53 -3.94 5.96
N LYS A 204 -0.75 -3.16 5.21
CA LYS A 204 0.58 -3.53 4.77
C LYS A 204 1.61 -2.67 5.47
N HIS A 205 2.58 -3.29 6.13
CA HIS A 205 3.63 -2.54 6.81
C HIS A 205 4.54 -1.86 5.78
N LEU A 206 4.70 -0.53 5.88
CA LEU A 206 5.35 0.28 4.84
C LEU A 206 6.82 -0.11 4.61
N ILE A 207 7.55 -0.48 5.67
CA ILE A 207 9.00 -0.77 5.58
C ILE A 207 9.24 -2.19 5.08
N THR A 208 8.55 -3.18 5.63
CA THR A 208 8.79 -4.60 5.29
C THR A 208 8.01 -5.05 4.06
N GLY A 209 6.95 -4.35 3.69
CA GLY A 209 6.05 -4.72 2.59
C GLY A 209 5.19 -5.95 2.89
N LEU A 210 5.14 -6.39 4.15
CA LEU A 210 4.35 -7.56 4.57
C LEU A 210 2.97 -7.13 5.07
N TYR A 211 1.99 -8.02 4.94
CA TYR A 211 0.61 -7.79 5.35
C TYR A 211 0.36 -8.26 6.77
N LEU A 212 -0.43 -7.51 7.53
CA LEU A 212 -0.91 -7.92 8.83
C LEU A 212 -1.81 -9.16 8.69
N CYS A 213 -1.62 -10.17 9.52
CA CYS A 213 -2.54 -11.31 9.62
C CYS A 213 -2.57 -11.88 11.04
N PRO A 214 -3.68 -12.45 11.51
CA PRO A 214 -3.69 -13.19 12.77
C PRO A 214 -3.23 -14.64 12.56
N LYS A 215 -2.26 -15.07 13.35
CA LYS A 215 -1.86 -16.48 13.46
C LYS A 215 -2.67 -17.16 14.55
N VAL A 216 -3.38 -18.21 14.19
CA VAL A 216 -4.14 -19.03 15.12
C VAL A 216 -3.23 -20.11 15.71
N ILE A 217 -3.10 -20.14 17.05
CA ILE A 217 -2.39 -21.21 17.75
C ILE A 217 -3.42 -22.00 18.56
N LYS A 218 -3.52 -23.29 18.26
CA LYS A 218 -4.30 -24.22 19.07
C LYS A 218 -3.44 -24.63 20.27
N ILE A 219 -3.81 -24.17 21.46
CA ILE A 219 -3.20 -24.67 22.69
C ILE A 219 -3.83 -26.04 22.99
N ASN A 220 -3.13 -27.11 22.61
CA ASN A 220 -3.47 -28.44 23.10
C ASN A 220 -2.92 -28.53 24.54
N ASN A 221 -3.79 -28.54 25.54
CA ASN A 221 -3.41 -28.82 26.92
C ASN A 221 -2.92 -30.28 27.03
N LYS A 222 -1.65 -30.53 26.71
CA LYS A 222 -0.96 -31.80 26.96
C LYS A 222 0.41 -31.54 27.59
N SER A 223 0.40 -31.08 28.83
CA SER A 223 1.56 -31.22 29.73
C SER A 223 1.09 -31.23 31.19
N GLY A 224 0.94 -32.43 31.73
CA GLY A 224 0.61 -32.68 33.13
C GLY A 224 0.43 -34.18 33.34
N GLU A 225 1.49 -34.85 33.83
CA GLU A 225 1.43 -36.25 34.21
C GLU A 225 0.51 -36.48 35.42
N GLN A 226 -0.08 -37.69 35.46
CA GLN A 226 -0.72 -38.40 36.58
C GLN A 226 -2.16 -38.03 37.00
N GLY A 227 -3.04 -39.04 36.98
CA GLY A 227 -4.16 -39.14 37.93
C GLY A 227 -5.57 -39.26 37.33
N ALA A 228 -6.02 -40.51 37.18
CA ALA A 228 -7.40 -41.04 37.20
C ALA A 228 -8.63 -40.08 37.32
N PHE A 229 -9.60 -40.32 36.42
CA PHE A 229 -11.07 -40.18 36.57
C PHE A 229 -11.69 -38.78 36.83
N CYS A 230 -12.36 -38.20 35.82
CA CYS A 230 -13.84 -38.16 35.70
C CYS A 230 -14.31 -37.45 34.42
N LYS A 231 -15.60 -37.63 34.12
CA LYS A 231 -16.27 -37.52 32.81
C LYS A 231 -16.64 -36.09 32.40
N GLN A 232 -16.73 -35.90 31.08
CA GLN A 232 -17.67 -35.08 30.30
C GLN A 232 -17.99 -33.68 30.85
N ASP A 233 -17.40 -32.65 30.25
CA ASP A 233 -18.14 -31.60 29.53
C ASP A 233 -17.18 -30.81 28.63
N GLN A 234 -17.74 -30.26 27.55
CA GLN A 234 -17.11 -29.74 26.32
C GLN A 234 -15.77 -28.99 26.48
N ASP A 235 -14.69 -29.62 26.00
CA ASP A 235 -13.33 -29.06 25.92
C ASP A 235 -13.23 -28.17 24.67
N ASP A 236 -13.76 -26.95 24.76
CA ASP A 236 -13.55 -25.90 23.76
C ASP A 236 -12.13 -25.36 23.99
N GLY A 237 -11.14 -26.05 23.43
CA GLY A 237 -9.73 -25.71 23.58
C GLY A 237 -9.51 -24.22 23.28
N CYS A 238 -8.88 -23.51 24.22
CA CYS A 238 -8.65 -22.06 24.10
C CYS A 238 -7.83 -21.77 22.84
N ILE A 239 -8.49 -21.27 21.79
CA ILE A 239 -7.86 -20.84 20.56
C ILE A 239 -7.30 -19.44 20.81
N GLU A 240 -6.02 -19.37 21.18
CA GLU A 240 -5.32 -18.10 21.27
C GLU A 240 -4.76 -17.73 19.89
N SER A 241 -4.96 -16.49 19.49
CA SER A 241 -4.50 -16.00 18.20
C SER A 241 -3.86 -14.64 18.36
N PHE A 242 -2.75 -14.43 17.67
CA PHE A 242 -1.93 -13.23 17.78
C PHE A 242 -1.54 -12.69 16.42
N LEU A 243 -1.32 -11.38 16.35
CA LEU A 243 -0.96 -10.72 15.10
C LEU A 243 0.47 -11.07 14.67
N THR A 244 0.61 -11.36 13.38
CA THR A 244 1.88 -11.62 12.69
C THR A 244 1.83 -11.00 11.30
N LEU A 245 2.79 -11.35 10.45
CA LEU A 245 2.92 -10.86 9.10
C LEU A 245 2.90 -12.00 8.07
N SER A 246 2.17 -11.77 6.98
CA SER A 246 2.18 -12.63 5.79
C SER A 246 2.87 -11.90 4.64
N LYS A 247 3.61 -12.65 3.83
CA LYS A 247 4.19 -12.14 2.57
C LYS A 247 3.14 -12.02 1.47
N GLU A 248 2.12 -12.87 1.49
CA GLU A 248 1.13 -12.96 0.42
C GLU A 248 -0.20 -12.33 0.85
N PRO A 249 -0.85 -11.55 -0.03
CA PRO A 249 -2.17 -10.97 0.23
C PRO A 249 -3.27 -12.04 0.07
N THR A 250 -3.40 -12.94 1.05
CA THR A 250 -4.40 -14.01 1.09
C THR A 250 -5.67 -13.55 1.83
N TYR A 251 -6.66 -14.43 1.94
CA TYR A 251 -7.89 -14.16 2.72
C TYR A 251 -7.62 -13.98 4.22
N GLU A 252 -6.48 -14.46 4.74
CA GLU A 252 -6.06 -14.29 6.15
C GLU A 252 -5.53 -12.88 6.46
N THR A 253 -5.33 -12.06 5.43
CA THR A 253 -4.82 -10.67 5.56
C THR A 253 -5.94 -9.62 5.51
N VAL A 254 -7.19 -10.07 5.54
CA VAL A 254 -8.37 -9.24 5.28
C VAL A 254 -9.08 -8.87 6.57
N PHE A 255 -9.33 -7.58 6.73
CA PHE A 255 -9.99 -7.02 7.91
C PHE A 255 -11.20 -6.17 7.52
N GLU A 256 -12.17 -6.12 8.42
CA GLU A 256 -13.28 -5.16 8.43
C GLU A 256 -12.99 -4.11 9.52
N MET A 257 -13.32 -2.85 9.22
CA MET A 257 -13.24 -1.75 10.19
C MET A 257 -14.64 -1.33 10.60
N ASP A 258 -14.89 -1.29 11.90
CA ASP A 258 -16.21 -1.06 12.45
C ASP A 258 -16.22 0.19 13.32
N SER A 259 -17.18 1.09 13.09
CA SER A 259 -17.27 2.36 13.81
C SER A 259 -17.60 2.14 15.28
N THR A 260 -17.00 2.96 16.14
CA THR A 260 -17.36 3.03 17.58
C THR A 260 -18.60 3.90 17.84
N SER A 261 -18.99 4.75 16.88
CA SER A 261 -20.12 5.65 17.02
C SER A 261 -21.45 4.98 16.64
N HIS A 262 -22.53 5.30 17.37
CA HIS A 262 -23.87 4.75 17.13
C HIS A 262 -24.52 5.24 15.83
N TYR A 263 -24.00 6.29 15.21
CA TYR A 263 -24.47 6.81 13.93
C TYR A 263 -23.81 6.04 12.78
N LYS A 264 -24.28 4.81 12.55
CA LYS A 264 -23.97 4.07 11.32
C LYS A 264 -24.86 4.60 10.20
N GLU A 265 -24.37 5.54 9.40
CA GLU A 265 -24.76 5.52 7.99
C GLU A 265 -24.09 4.27 7.40
N SER A 266 -24.88 3.22 7.13
CA SER A 266 -24.39 1.89 6.75
C SER A 266 -23.52 1.86 5.49
N ASP A 267 -23.48 2.97 4.75
CA ASP A 267 -22.72 3.16 3.52
C ASP A 267 -21.79 4.39 3.57
N GLY A 268 -21.62 4.97 4.77
CA GLY A 268 -20.79 6.16 4.97
C GLY A 268 -19.30 5.89 4.74
N PHE A 269 -18.59 6.95 4.35
CA PHE A 269 -17.13 6.94 4.28
C PHE A 269 -16.53 6.92 5.69
N ILE A 270 -15.33 6.35 5.81
CA ILE A 270 -14.52 6.43 7.03
C ILE A 270 -13.79 7.77 7.02
N PRO A 271 -14.07 8.71 7.95
CA PRO A 271 -13.34 9.97 8.04
C PRO A 271 -11.93 9.75 8.59
N ASN A 272 -11.01 10.66 8.32
CA ASN A 272 -9.66 10.63 8.90
C ASN A 272 -9.69 10.79 10.42
N ASN A 273 -8.81 10.10 11.14
CA ASN A 273 -8.75 10.05 12.61
C ASN A 273 -10.05 9.47 13.21
N ALA A 274 -10.63 8.48 12.53
CA ALA A 274 -11.79 7.78 13.04
C ALA A 274 -11.38 6.74 14.08
N PHE A 275 -12.18 6.64 15.14
CA PHE A 275 -12.07 5.58 16.13
C PHE A 275 -12.73 4.31 15.61
N VAL A 276 -11.90 3.33 15.23
CA VAL A 276 -12.32 2.08 14.59
C VAL A 276 -12.00 0.87 15.46
N ARG A 277 -12.80 -0.18 15.28
CA ARG A 277 -12.53 -1.52 15.79
C ARG A 277 -12.21 -2.41 14.60
N ILE A 278 -11.15 -3.20 14.70
CA ILE A 278 -10.67 -4.01 13.57
C ILE A 278 -11.04 -5.47 13.81
N CYS A 279 -11.77 -6.06 12.86
CA CYS A 279 -12.20 -7.46 12.88
C CYS A 279 -11.53 -8.22 11.74
N HIS A 280 -10.96 -9.39 12.02
CA HIS A 280 -10.47 -10.29 10.98
C HIS A 280 -11.64 -11.07 10.37
N THR A 281 -11.77 -11.02 9.05
CA THR A 281 -12.96 -11.55 8.36
C THR A 281 -13.04 -13.07 8.40
N ALA A 282 -11.93 -13.77 8.21
CA ALA A 282 -11.95 -15.22 8.09
C ALA A 282 -12.20 -15.93 9.44
N SER A 283 -11.62 -15.41 10.54
CA SER A 283 -11.83 -15.98 11.88
C SER A 283 -12.96 -15.31 12.67
N ARG A 284 -13.51 -14.19 12.18
CA ARG A 284 -14.47 -13.34 12.90
C ARG A 284 -13.99 -12.92 14.29
N MET A 285 -12.68 -12.78 14.44
CA MET A 285 -12.03 -12.38 15.68
C MET A 285 -11.68 -10.90 15.64
N TRP A 286 -11.84 -10.24 16.77
CA TRP A 286 -11.48 -8.83 16.91
C TRP A 286 -10.09 -8.67 17.47
N ILE A 287 -9.37 -7.67 16.97
CA ILE A 287 -8.06 -7.29 17.54
C ILE A 287 -8.27 -6.78 18.98
N LYS A 288 -7.36 -7.15 19.88
CA LYS A 288 -7.33 -6.72 21.27
C LYS A 288 -5.89 -6.58 21.78
N ALA A 289 -5.58 -5.49 22.46
CA ALA A 289 -4.32 -5.37 23.19
C ALA A 289 -4.20 -6.46 24.27
N SER A 290 -2.98 -6.94 24.45
CA SER A 290 -2.61 -7.81 25.57
C SER A 290 -1.49 -7.15 26.37
N GLU A 291 -1.39 -7.51 27.65
CA GLU A 291 -0.31 -7.10 28.54
C GLU A 291 0.86 -8.09 28.53
N ILE A 292 0.80 -9.13 27.69
CA ILE A 292 1.87 -10.13 27.56
C ILE A 292 3.07 -9.51 26.83
N PRO A 293 4.23 -9.37 27.49
CA PRO A 293 5.44 -8.85 26.84
C PRO A 293 6.06 -9.88 25.89
N ILE A 294 6.78 -9.40 24.89
CA ILE A 294 7.65 -10.22 24.00
C ILE A 294 9.07 -10.22 24.55
N ASP A 295 9.53 -9.06 25.01
CA ASP A 295 10.88 -8.82 25.54
C ASP A 295 10.96 -9.13 27.04
N THR A 296 10.74 -10.39 27.41
CA THR A 296 10.78 -10.85 28.82
C THR A 296 12.15 -10.72 29.47
N ASP A 297 13.21 -10.70 28.68
CA ASP A 297 14.60 -10.62 29.16
C ASP A 297 15.01 -9.20 29.55
N ALA A 298 14.18 -8.20 29.22
CA ALA A 298 14.45 -6.80 29.55
C ALA A 298 13.89 -6.41 30.93
N ASP A 299 14.65 -5.65 31.71
CA ASP A 299 14.21 -5.11 33.02
C ASP A 299 12.90 -4.32 32.95
N LYS A 300 12.61 -3.71 31.79
CA LYS A 300 11.36 -3.00 31.51
C LYS A 300 10.87 -3.35 30.10
N PRO A 301 9.87 -4.23 29.97
CA PRO A 301 9.38 -4.63 28.66
C PRO A 301 8.66 -3.47 27.96
N ILE A 302 9.01 -3.27 26.70
CA ILE A 302 8.43 -2.24 25.83
C ILE A 302 7.60 -2.84 24.69
N MET A 303 7.67 -4.16 24.45
CA MET A 303 7.00 -4.84 23.34
C MET A 303 5.85 -5.69 23.86
N TYR A 304 4.60 -5.27 23.64
CA TYR A 304 3.42 -5.98 24.11
C TYR A 304 2.69 -6.69 22.97
N LYS A 305 2.38 -7.97 23.13
CA LYS A 305 1.69 -8.76 22.11
C LYS A 305 0.30 -8.20 21.83
N VAL A 306 -0.15 -8.40 20.60
CA VAL A 306 -1.53 -8.09 20.21
C VAL A 306 -2.24 -9.41 19.90
N THR A 307 -3.35 -9.63 20.58
CA THR A 307 -4.14 -10.86 20.50
C THR A 307 -5.44 -10.61 19.74
N THR A 308 -6.18 -11.66 19.41
CA THR A 308 -7.55 -11.52 18.92
C THR A 308 -8.55 -12.27 19.79
N THR A 309 -9.79 -11.77 19.90
CA THR A 309 -10.85 -12.32 20.76
C THR A 309 -12.20 -12.40 20.05
N LEU A 310 -13.02 -13.38 20.43
CA LEU A 310 -14.41 -13.53 19.95
C LEU A 310 -15.36 -12.47 20.56
N ARG A 311 -15.04 -11.93 21.75
CA ARG A 311 -15.98 -11.11 22.52
C ARG A 311 -15.92 -9.64 22.08
N GLN A 312 -17.03 -9.13 21.54
CA GLN A 312 -17.23 -7.74 21.13
C GLN A 312 -17.27 -6.72 22.29
N LEU A 313 -17.21 -7.19 23.54
CA LEU A 313 -17.42 -6.36 24.74
C LEU A 313 -16.16 -5.63 25.24
N ASN A 314 -14.95 -6.04 24.80
CA ASN A 314 -13.67 -5.44 25.21
C ASN A 314 -12.79 -5.13 23.98
N LEU A 315 -13.32 -4.33 23.07
CA LEU A 315 -12.67 -4.08 21.78
C LEU A 315 -11.70 -2.91 21.87
N SER A 316 -10.45 -3.18 21.49
CA SER A 316 -9.46 -2.14 21.29
C SER A 316 -9.93 -1.16 20.23
N VAL A 317 -9.97 0.10 20.60
CA VAL A 317 -10.26 1.19 19.69
C VAL A 317 -8.94 1.71 19.15
N PHE A 318 -8.82 1.70 17.82
CA PHE A 318 -7.71 2.30 17.12
C PHE A 318 -8.13 3.66 16.56
N ASP A 319 -7.29 4.66 16.75
CA ASP A 319 -7.33 5.90 15.98
C ASP A 319 -6.54 5.65 14.68
N ALA A 320 -7.20 5.85 13.54
CA ALA A 320 -6.70 5.53 12.20
C ALA A 320 -6.64 6.78 11.30
#